data_AF-A0A914G1Q6-F1
#
_entry.id   AF-A0A914G1Q6-F1
#
_cell.length_a   1.000
_cell.length_b   1.000
_cell.length_c   1.000
_cell.angle_alpha   90.00
_cell.angle_beta   90.00
_cell.angle_gamma   90.00
#
_symmetry.space_group_name_H-M   'P 1'
#
loop_
_entity.id
_entity.type
_entity.pdbx_description
1 polymer ?
#
loop_
_entity_poly.entity_id
_entity_poly.type
_entity_poly.pdbx_seq_one_letter_code
_entity_poly.pdbx_strand_id
1 'polypeptide(L)'
;MGLAQRERRDIWYKVAKSLGYRSRSALKLLHIHQKLKILDGIASAVDLCASPGGFSQVLAEYVKSLNQLSNSSYVPVLGIDIQPIHDLDGVEFWVRDITD
;
A
#
# COMPACT_ATOMS: atom_id res chain seq x y z
N MET A 1 5.04 31.55 -4.70
CA MET A 1 5.26 30.20 -5.27
C MET A 1 4.04 29.84 -6.11
N GLY A 2 4.18 29.84 -7.44
CA GLY A 2 3.08 29.92 -8.41
C GLY A 2 2.31 28.62 -8.66
N LEU A 3 1.06 28.80 -9.09
CA LEU A 3 0.03 27.78 -9.37
C LEU A 3 0.52 26.60 -10.23
N ALA A 4 1.41 26.84 -11.20
CA ALA A 4 1.97 25.81 -12.08
C ALA A 4 2.73 24.69 -11.33
N GLN A 5 3.34 24.99 -10.18
CA GLN A 5 4.06 24.01 -9.38
C GLN A 5 3.12 23.15 -8.51
N ARG A 6 1.88 23.62 -8.26
CA ARG A 6 0.81 22.82 -7.65
C ARG A 6 0.21 21.85 -8.67
N GLU A 7 -0.05 22.30 -9.89
CA GLU A 7 -0.60 21.46 -10.96
C GLU A 7 0.35 20.30 -11.34
N ARG A 8 1.66 20.57 -11.42
CA ARG A 8 2.67 19.51 -11.63
C ARG A 8 2.75 18.50 -10.48
N ARG A 9 2.55 18.94 -9.23
CA ARG A 9 2.56 18.06 -8.05
C ARG A 9 1.42 17.04 -8.07
N ASP A 10 0.37 17.34 -8.83
CA ASP A 10 -0.88 16.61 -8.81
C ASP A 10 -0.96 15.50 -9.87
N ILE A 11 0.00 15.42 -10.80
CA ILE A 11 -0.02 14.40 -11.86
C ILE A 11 0.01 12.99 -11.26
N TRP A 12 0.94 12.71 -10.35
CA TRP A 12 1.04 11.38 -9.74
C TRP A 12 -0.12 11.06 -8.80
N TYR A 13 -0.73 12.08 -8.20
CA TYR A 13 -1.95 11.90 -7.43
C TYR A 13 -3.12 11.51 -8.34
N LYS A 14 -3.32 12.24 -9.45
CA LYS A 14 -4.32 11.93 -10.46
C LYS A 14 -4.12 10.54 -11.06
N VAL A 15 -2.87 10.18 -11.40
CA VAL A 15 -2.52 8.84 -11.92
C VAL A 15 -2.83 7.77 -10.88
N ALA A 16 -2.42 7.96 -9.62
CA ALA A 16 -2.74 6.99 -8.57
C ALA A 16 -4.26 6.82 -8.39
N LYS A 17 -5.00 7.93 -8.38
CA LYS A 17 -6.47 7.89 -8.27
C LYS A 17 -7.14 7.25 -9.47
N SER A 18 -6.69 7.51 -10.70
CA SER A 18 -7.22 6.85 -11.89
C SER A 18 -6.96 5.35 -11.91
N LEU A 19 -5.89 4.91 -11.24
CA LEU A 19 -5.56 3.50 -11.05
C LEU A 19 -6.23 2.88 -9.80
N GLY A 20 -7.05 3.64 -9.06
CA GLY A 20 -7.75 3.14 -7.86
C GLY A 20 -6.91 3.13 -6.57
N TYR A 21 -5.70 3.66 -6.59
CA TYR A 21 -4.85 3.75 -5.40
C TYR A 21 -5.28 4.88 -4.46
N ARG A 22 -5.21 4.62 -3.15
CA ARG A 22 -5.58 5.56 -2.08
C ARG A 22 -4.63 6.74 -2.00
N SER A 23 -3.37 6.53 -2.34
CA SER A 23 -2.35 7.58 -2.36
C SER A 23 -1.34 7.38 -3.49
N ARG A 24 -0.62 8.46 -3.81
CA ARG A 24 0.50 8.43 -4.76
C ARG A 24 1.73 7.67 -4.26
N SER A 25 1.78 7.26 -2.99
CA SER A 25 2.90 6.46 -2.49
C SER A 25 2.87 5.05 -3.07
N ALA A 26 1.71 4.47 -3.35
CA ALA A 26 1.57 3.16 -4.03
C ALA A 26 2.48 3.04 -5.27
N LEU A 27 2.49 4.08 -6.12
CA LEU A 27 3.32 4.13 -7.33
C LEU A 27 4.83 4.07 -7.03
N LYS A 28 5.27 4.59 -5.88
CA LYS A 28 6.67 4.50 -5.46
C LYS A 28 7.06 3.06 -5.13
N LEU A 29 6.20 2.35 -4.39
CA LEU A 29 6.46 0.95 -4.05
C LEU A 29 6.49 0.08 -5.31
N LEU A 30 5.55 0.29 -6.24
CA LEU A 30 5.57 -0.37 -7.55
C LEU A 30 6.85 -0.08 -8.33
N HIS A 31 7.31 1.17 -8.37
CA HIS A 31 8.56 1.54 -9.06
C HIS A 31 9.80 0.94 -8.40
N ILE A 32 9.83 0.86 -7.07
CA ILE A 32 10.90 0.19 -6.31
C ILE A 32 10.89 -1.31 -6.65
N HIS A 33 9.72 -1.94 -6.61
CA HIS A 33 9.56 -3.34 -6.95
C HIS A 33 9.99 -3.64 -8.39
N GLN A 34 9.63 -2.80 -9.37
CA GLN A 34 10.06 -2.96 -10.76
C GLN A 34 11.59 -3.03 -10.90
N LYS A 35 12.34 -2.28 -10.09
CA LYS A 35 13.81 -2.23 -10.12
C LYS A 35 14.49 -3.31 -9.29
N LEU A 36 13.96 -3.57 -8.10
CA LEU A 36 14.63 -4.36 -7.07
C LEU A 36 13.96 -5.71 -6.77
N LYS A 37 12.76 -5.95 -7.32
CA LYS A 37 12.01 -7.21 -7.17
C LYS A 37 11.73 -7.60 -5.71
N ILE A 38 11.64 -6.62 -4.81
CA ILE A 38 11.50 -6.82 -3.35
C ILE A 38 10.19 -7.48 -2.90
N LEU A 39 9.24 -7.69 -3.82
CA LEU A 39 7.93 -8.31 -3.52
C LEU A 39 7.82 -9.70 -4.14
N ASP A 40 8.86 -10.21 -4.80
CA ASP A 40 8.82 -11.56 -5.37
C ASP A 40 8.89 -12.59 -4.23
N GLY A 41 7.92 -13.51 -4.19
CA GLY A 41 7.89 -14.60 -3.22
C GLY A 41 7.53 -14.20 -1.79
N ILE A 42 7.01 -12.99 -1.57
CA ILE A 42 6.54 -12.60 -0.23
C ILE A 42 5.29 -13.40 0.16
N ALA A 43 5.28 -13.93 1.39
CA ALA A 43 4.13 -14.63 1.95
C ALA A 43 3.29 -13.71 2.87
N SER A 44 3.92 -12.69 3.43
CA SER A 44 3.30 -11.71 4.32
C SER A 44 4.09 -10.40 4.37
N ALA A 45 3.47 -9.33 4.83
CA ALA A 45 4.11 -8.03 5.00
C ALA A 45 3.53 -7.22 6.17
N VAL A 46 4.35 -6.33 6.75
CA VAL A 46 3.92 -5.33 7.73
C VAL A 46 4.18 -3.93 7.16
N ASP A 47 3.14 -3.09 7.11
CA ASP A 47 3.20 -1.69 6.66
C ASP A 47 3.12 -0.77 7.88
N LEU A 48 4.24 -0.13 8.24
CA LEU A 48 4.32 0.78 9.39
C LEU A 48 4.07 2.22 8.94
N CYS A 49 3.32 2.97 9.75
CA CYS A 49 2.81 4.30 9.38
C CYS A 49 1.98 4.23 8.09
N ALA A 50 1.06 3.26 8.05
CA ALA A 50 0.36 2.86 6.85
C ALA A 50 -0.64 3.89 6.30
N SER A 51 -1.11 4.88 7.07
CA SER A 51 -2.18 5.78 6.66
C SER A 51 -1.81 6.56 5.38
N PRO A 52 -2.66 6.58 4.33
CA PRO A 52 -4.04 6.08 4.23
C PRO A 52 -4.20 4.66 3.63
N GLY A 53 -3.13 3.86 3.56
CA GLY A 53 -3.12 2.47 3.11
C GLY A 53 -2.59 2.24 1.69
N GLY A 54 -1.84 3.19 1.13
CA GLY A 54 -1.36 3.10 -0.26
C GLY A 54 -0.33 2.00 -0.51
N PHE A 55 0.60 1.78 0.42
CA PHE A 55 1.55 0.65 0.35
C PHE A 55 0.83 -0.66 0.64
N SER A 56 0.02 -0.70 1.70
CA SER A 56 -0.86 -1.82 2.06
C SER A 56 -1.67 -2.37 0.87
N GLN A 57 -2.23 -1.50 0.01
CA GLN A 57 -2.92 -1.92 -1.23
C GLN A 57 -2.02 -2.73 -2.16
N VAL A 58 -0.83 -2.20 -2.46
CA VAL A 58 0.12 -2.89 -3.33
C VAL A 58 0.56 -4.22 -2.71
N LEU A 59 0.84 -4.24 -1.41
CA LEU A 59 1.22 -5.47 -0.70
C LEU A 59 0.13 -6.54 -0.79
N ALA A 60 -1.13 -6.18 -0.55
CA ALA A 60 -2.25 -7.11 -0.62
C ALA A 60 -2.45 -7.67 -2.04
N GLU A 61 -2.34 -6.83 -3.07
CA GLU A 61 -2.40 -7.26 -4.48
C GLU A 61 -1.33 -8.31 -4.80
N TYR A 62 -0.08 -8.06 -4.40
CA TYR A 62 1.04 -8.97 -4.67
C TYR A 62 0.91 -10.28 -3.90
N VAL A 63 0.65 -10.23 -2.59
CA VAL A 63 0.51 -11.48 -1.82
C VAL A 63 -0.70 -12.30 -2.27
N LYS A 64 -1.84 -11.66 -2.58
CA LYS A 64 -3.03 -12.37 -3.09
C LYS A 64 -2.75 -13.04 -4.43
N SER A 65 -1.97 -12.41 -5.32
CA SER A 65 -1.58 -13.03 -6.60
C SER A 65 -0.73 -14.30 -6.44
N LEU A 66 0.11 -14.36 -5.40
CA LEU A 66 0.92 -15.53 -5.08
C LEU A 66 0.13 -16.63 -4.34
N ASN A 67 -0.79 -16.21 -3.45
CA ASN A 67 -1.57 -17.11 -2.58
C ASN A 67 -2.88 -17.61 -3.20
N GLN A 68 -3.21 -17.27 -4.46
CA GLN A 68 -4.33 -17.87 -5.21
C GLN A 68 -4.29 -19.41 -5.25
N LEU A 69 -3.16 -20.02 -4.85
CA LEU A 69 -2.96 -21.47 -4.73
C LEU A 69 -3.35 -22.06 -3.35
N SER A 70 -3.70 -21.24 -2.36
CA SER A 70 -4.01 -21.72 -1.00
C SER A 70 -5.40 -21.28 -0.52
N ASN A 71 -6.29 -22.22 -0.20
CA ASN A 71 -7.61 -22.01 0.41
C ASN A 71 -7.53 -21.52 1.87
N SER A 72 -6.51 -20.75 2.24
CA SER A 72 -6.26 -20.34 3.62
C SER A 72 -6.90 -18.98 3.90
N SER A 73 -7.68 -18.87 4.98
CA SER A 73 -8.24 -17.61 5.51
C SER A 73 -7.18 -16.69 6.14
N TYR A 74 -5.90 -16.90 5.85
CA TYR A 74 -4.78 -16.15 6.40
C TYR A 74 -4.76 -14.74 5.83
N VAL A 75 -4.73 -13.73 6.69
CA VAL A 75 -4.54 -12.32 6.30
C VAL A 75 -3.04 -12.06 6.16
N PRO A 76 -2.52 -11.83 4.96
CA PRO A 76 -1.07 -11.77 4.76
C PRO A 76 -0.46 -10.40 5.09
N VAL A 77 -1.25 -9.35 5.22
CA VAL A 77 -0.73 -7.99 5.38
C VAL A 77 -1.31 -7.34 6.64
N LEU A 78 -0.43 -6.81 7.47
CA LEU A 78 -0.77 -6.02 8.65
C LEU A 78 -0.32 -4.57 8.46
N GLY A 79 -1.24 -3.62 8.47
CA GLY A 79 -0.93 -2.20 8.50
C GLY A 79 -1.05 -1.63 9.92
N ILE A 80 -0.07 -0.85 10.36
CA ILE A 80 -0.06 -0.22 11.68
C ILE A 80 0.10 1.28 11.49
N ASP A 81 -0.77 2.07 12.10
CA ASP A 81 -0.66 3.52 12.14
C ASP A 81 -1.38 4.06 13.39
N ILE A 82 -0.98 5.24 13.87
CA ILE A 82 -1.71 5.95 14.93
C ILE A 82 -3.04 6.51 14.42
N GLN A 83 -3.17 6.71 13.11
CA GLN A 83 -4.37 7.19 12.46
C GLN A 83 -5.29 6.03 12.03
N PRO A 84 -6.61 6.18 12.16
CA PRO A 84 -7.56 5.23 11.56
C PRO A 84 -7.41 5.14 10.05
N ILE A 85 -7.45 3.91 9.52
CA ILE A 85 -7.38 3.62 8.09
C ILE A 85 -8.66 2.89 7.69
N HIS A 86 -9.25 3.25 6.56
CA HIS A 86 -10.42 2.52 6.04
C HIS A 86 -10.07 1.08 5.69
N ASP A 87 -10.99 0.15 5.97
CA ASP A 87 -10.82 -1.28 5.68
C ASP A 87 -10.40 -1.55 4.23
N LEU A 88 -9.54 -2.55 4.05
CA LEU A 88 -8.99 -2.94 2.77
C LEU A 88 -8.93 -4.46 2.67
N ASP A 89 -9.44 -5.02 1.57
CA ASP A 89 -9.43 -6.47 1.34
C ASP A 89 -8.00 -7.03 1.43
N GLY A 90 -7.83 -8.14 2.15
CA GLY A 90 -6.54 -8.79 2.35
C GLY A 90 -5.58 -8.06 3.29
N VAL A 91 -6.03 -7.03 4.02
CA VAL A 91 -5.23 -6.28 5.00
C VAL A 91 -5.97 -6.17 6.33
N GLU A 92 -5.27 -6.47 7.41
CA GLU A 92 -5.70 -6.11 8.77
C GLU A 92 -5.04 -4.78 9.17
N PHE A 93 -5.79 -3.86 9.77
CA PHE A 93 -5.24 -2.59 10.26
C PHE A 93 -5.33 -2.48 11.78
N TRP A 94 -4.21 -2.14 12.42
CA TRP A 94 -4.15 -1.81 13.83
C TRP A 94 -3.92 -0.31 14.01
N VAL A 95 -4.80 0.32 14.78
CA VAL A 95 -4.66 1.74 15.14
C VAL A 95 -3.88 1.83 16.44
N ARG A 96 -2.55 1.91 16.36
CA ARG A 96 -1.63 1.87 17.52
C ARG A 96 -0.34 2.65 17.25
N ASP A 97 0.32 3.09 18.32
CA ASP A 97 1.72 3.51 18.22
C ASP A 97 2.61 2.28 17.99
N ILE A 98 3.67 2.45 17.20
CA ILE A 98 4.63 1.37 16.89
C ILE A 98 5.67 1.18 18.02
N THR A 99 5.67 2.05 19.02
CA THR A 99 6.58 2.01 20.18
C THR A 99 5.91 1.60 21.49
N ASP A 100 4.58 1.43 21.49
CA ASP A 100 3.79 0.88 22.63
C ASP A 100 4.01 -0.62 22.81
#